data_AF-A0A8X7CFE4-F1
#
_entry.id   AF-A0A8X7CFE4-F1
#
_cell.length_a   1.000
_cell.length_b   1.000
_cell.length_c   1.000
_cell.angle_alpha   90.00
_cell.angle_beta   90.00
_cell.angle_gamma   90.00
#
_symmetry.space_group_name_H-M   'P 1'
#
loop_
_entity.id
_entity.type
_entity.pdbx_description
1 polymer ?
#
loop_
_entity_poly.entity_id
_entity_poly.type
_entity_poly.pdbx_seq_one_letter_code
_entity_poly.pdbx_strand_id
1 'polypeptide(L)'
;MGVRGLQTFIENACPEACKYVSIKQLADDHRSHINCNPVIVVDGMSLLNRLYNNTSLEWIYGGQWLQFFNELEKFIERFKNINVELIFFFEGQFVLLKEKNGSEDDFKSQMK
;
A
#
# COMPACT_ATOMS: atom_id res chain seq x y z
N MET A 1 -7.69 1.38 -7.85
CA MET A 1 -7.53 1.29 -9.32
C MET A 1 -6.05 1.34 -9.66
N GLY A 2 -5.61 0.64 -10.70
CA GLY A 2 -4.23 0.67 -11.17
C GLY A 2 -4.18 0.46 -12.69
N VAL A 3 -3.02 0.68 -13.29
CA VAL A 3 -2.82 0.40 -14.71
C VAL A 3 -2.50 -1.09 -14.89
N ARG A 4 -3.43 -1.83 -15.49
CA ARG A 4 -3.29 -3.28 -15.70
C ARG A 4 -2.03 -3.58 -16.52
N GLY A 5 -1.17 -4.47 -16.02
CA GLY A 5 0.05 -4.91 -16.71
C GLY A 5 1.23 -3.94 -16.65
N LEU A 6 1.09 -2.78 -15.99
CA LEU A 6 2.15 -1.77 -15.94
C LEU A 6 3.44 -2.29 -15.29
N GLN A 7 3.32 -2.99 -14.15
CA GLN A 7 4.48 -3.54 -13.46
C GLN A 7 5.27 -4.50 -14.37
N THR A 8 4.60 -5.50 -14.94
CA THR A 8 5.22 -6.47 -15.86
C THR A 8 5.83 -5.79 -17.09
N PHE A 9 5.16 -4.76 -17.62
CA PHE A 9 5.72 -3.99 -18.74
C PHE A 9 7.02 -3.29 -18.35
N ILE A 10 7.05 -2.58 -17.21
CA ILE A 10 8.24 -1.85 -16.75
C ILE A 10 9.39 -2.83 -16.48
N GLU A 11 9.12 -3.93 -15.77
CA GLU A 11 10.12 -4.94 -15.44
C GLU A 11 10.78 -5.55 -16.71
N ASN A 12 10.02 -5.71 -17.79
CA ASN A 12 10.52 -6.27 -19.04
C ASN A 12 11.18 -5.23 -19.97
N ALA A 13 10.58 -4.05 -20.10
CA ALA A 13 11.01 -3.03 -21.06
C ALA A 13 12.10 -2.10 -20.50
N CYS A 14 12.12 -1.89 -19.18
CA CYS A 14 13.03 -0.99 -18.49
C CYS A 14 13.54 -1.62 -17.17
N PRO A 15 14.40 -2.66 -17.22
CA PRO A 15 14.84 -3.38 -16.02
C PRO A 15 15.46 -2.47 -14.94
N GLU A 16 16.16 -1.42 -15.35
CA GLU A 16 16.80 -0.45 -14.45
C GLU A 16 15.81 0.46 -13.69
N ALA A 17 14.54 0.50 -14.09
CA ALA A 17 13.52 1.32 -13.44
C ALA A 17 13.00 0.68 -12.13
N CYS A 18 13.06 -0.65 -12.01
CA CYS A 18 12.61 -1.38 -10.83
C CYS A 18 13.82 -1.82 -10.00
N LYS A 19 13.94 -1.29 -8.78
CA LYS A 19 15.04 -1.62 -7.88
C LYS A 19 14.51 -2.14 -6.55
N TYR A 20 15.08 -3.24 -6.07
CA TYR A 20 14.91 -3.63 -4.69
C TYR A 20 15.71 -2.67 -3.80
N VAL A 21 15.03 -2.11 -2.80
CA VAL A 21 15.62 -1.14 -1.89
C VAL A 21 15.36 -1.54 -0.45
N SER A 22 16.33 -1.24 0.41
CA SER A 22 16.12 -1.28 1.85
C SER A 22 15.63 0.08 2.31
N ILE A 23 14.40 0.13 2.84
CA ILE A 23 13.83 1.37 3.39
C ILE A 23 14.71 1.95 4.50
N LYS A 24 15.33 1.07 5.32
CA LYS A 24 16.25 1.50 6.37
C LYS A 24 17.48 2.21 5.80
N GLN A 25 18.12 1.64 4.77
CA GLN A 25 19.29 2.26 4.14
C GLN A 25 18.93 3.61 3.53
N LEU A 26 17.83 3.68 2.78
CA LEU A 26 17.34 4.94 2.21
C LEU A 26 17.06 6.00 3.29
N ALA A 27 16.55 5.58 4.45
CA ALA A 27 16.29 6.47 5.56
C ALA A 27 17.57 7.00 6.22
N ASP A 28 18.59 6.14 6.37
CA ASP A 28 19.91 6.52 6.89
C ASP A 28 20.61 7.49 5.93
N ASP A 29 20.58 7.22 4.63
CA ASP A 29 21.15 8.08 3.59
C ASP A 29 20.46 9.46 3.59
N HIS A 30 19.12 9.50 3.61
CA HIS A 30 18.35 10.75 3.68
C HIS A 30 18.76 11.60 4.89
N ARG A 31 18.88 10.98 6.06
CA ARG A 31 19.32 11.69 7.28
C ARG A 31 20.73 12.23 7.15
N SER A 32 21.65 11.48 6.57
CA SER A 32 23.04 11.94 6.40
C SER A 32 23.14 13.17 5.48
N HIS A 33 22.24 13.31 4.50
CA HIS A 33 22.26 14.40 3.53
C HIS A 33 21.42 15.61 3.95
N ILE A 34 20.23 15.39 4.52
CA ILE A 34 19.22 16.43 4.74
C ILE A 34 19.05 16.75 6.24
N ASN A 35 19.62 15.94 7.13
CA ASN A 35 19.55 16.09 8.58
C ASN A 35 18.11 16.17 9.14
N CYS A 36 17.18 15.42 8.53
CA CYS A 36 15.83 15.24 9.04
C CYS A 36 15.32 13.81 8.78
N ASN A 37 14.29 13.43 9.55
CA ASN A 37 13.66 12.12 9.37
C ASN A 37 12.89 12.08 8.04
N PRO A 38 13.05 11.01 7.25
CA PRO A 38 12.26 10.84 6.04
C PRO A 38 10.79 10.60 6.37
N VAL A 39 9.93 11.10 5.49
CA VAL A 39 8.47 10.94 5.56
C VAL A 39 8.02 10.07 4.39
N ILE A 40 7.27 9.01 4.67
CA ILE A 40 6.62 8.19 3.64
C ILE A 40 5.12 8.47 3.66
N VAL A 41 4.60 8.85 2.50
CA VAL A 41 3.17 8.99 2.27
C VAL A 41 2.59 7.63 1.90
N VAL A 42 1.56 7.21 2.62
CA VAL A 42 0.92 5.91 2.48
C VAL A 42 -0.52 6.09 2.02
N ASP A 43 -0.88 5.42 0.93
CA ASP A 43 -2.28 5.19 0.57
C ASP A 43 -2.89 4.22 1.59
N GLY A 44 -3.70 4.77 2.50
CA GLY A 44 -4.27 4.04 3.63
C GLY A 44 -5.27 2.98 3.20
N MET A 45 -6.12 3.26 2.21
CA MET A 45 -7.11 2.28 1.73
C MET A 45 -6.42 1.09 1.05
N SER A 46 -5.41 1.37 0.22
CA SER A 46 -4.60 0.32 -0.39
C SER A 46 -3.81 -0.49 0.65
N LEU A 47 -3.28 0.16 1.70
CA LEU A 47 -2.57 -0.52 2.78
C LEU A 47 -3.51 -1.46 3.54
N LEU A 48 -4.67 -0.99 4.01
CA LEU A 48 -5.59 -1.81 4.80
C LEU A 48 -6.00 -3.08 4.05
N ASN A 49 -6.35 -2.94 2.77
CA ASN A 49 -6.70 -4.08 1.93
C ASN A 49 -5.53 -5.07 1.80
N ARG A 50 -4.32 -4.59 1.47
CA ARG A 50 -3.15 -5.48 1.32
C ARG A 50 -2.74 -6.13 2.64
N LEU A 51 -2.70 -5.35 3.71
CA LEU A 51 -2.27 -5.83 5.02
C LEU A 51 -3.22 -6.92 5.50
N TYR A 52 -4.53 -6.71 5.40
CA TYR A 52 -5.53 -7.71 5.82
C TYR A 52 -5.41 -8.98 4.99
N ASN A 53 -5.31 -8.87 3.65
CA ASN A 53 -5.18 -10.02 2.76
C ASN A 53 -3.86 -10.79 2.94
N ASN A 54 -2.83 -10.14 3.49
CA ASN A 54 -1.57 -10.80 3.85
C ASN A 54 -1.61 -11.46 5.23
N THR A 55 -2.71 -11.32 5.98
CA THR A 55 -2.97 -12.07 7.20
C THR A 55 -3.79 -13.33 6.91
N SER A 56 -3.79 -14.27 7.85
CA SER A 56 -4.71 -15.43 7.82
C SER A 56 -6.01 -15.17 8.60
N LEU A 57 -6.37 -13.90 8.81
CA LEU A 57 -7.54 -13.53 9.61
C LEU A 57 -8.83 -13.74 8.82
N GLU A 58 -9.82 -14.37 9.46
CA GLU A 58 -11.13 -14.60 8.85
C GLU A 58 -12.01 -13.35 8.95
N TRP A 59 -12.63 -12.99 7.83
CA TRP A 59 -13.53 -11.83 7.74
C TRP A 59 -15.02 -12.21 7.63
N ILE A 60 -15.34 -13.44 7.22
CA ILE A 60 -16.71 -13.90 6.93
C ILE A 60 -17.65 -13.76 8.14
N TYR A 61 -17.12 -13.93 9.35
CA TYR A 61 -17.88 -13.86 10.60
C TYR A 61 -17.85 -12.49 11.30
N GLY A 62 -17.53 -11.42 10.58
CA GLY A 62 -17.53 -10.05 11.12
C GLY A 62 -16.15 -9.46 11.44
N GLY A 63 -15.07 -10.09 10.96
CA GLY A 63 -13.70 -9.56 11.02
C GLY A 63 -13.01 -9.70 12.39
N GLN A 64 -11.78 -10.21 12.37
CA GLN A 64 -10.90 -10.29 13.55
C GLN A 64 -10.17 -8.94 13.79
N TRP A 65 -10.93 -7.89 14.16
CA TRP A 65 -10.44 -6.51 14.22
C TRP A 65 -9.32 -6.28 15.23
N LEU A 66 -9.36 -6.93 16.39
CA LEU A 66 -8.31 -6.78 17.40
C LEU A 66 -6.98 -7.36 16.91
N GLN A 67 -7.03 -8.54 16.29
CA GLN A 67 -5.86 -9.20 15.70
C GLN A 67 -5.32 -8.37 14.53
N PHE A 68 -6.21 -7.83 13.69
CA PHE A 68 -5.80 -6.98 12.59
C PHE A 68 -5.17 -5.67 13.08
N PHE A 69 -5.70 -5.08 14.14
CA PHE A 69 -5.12 -3.89 14.78
C PHE A 69 -3.70 -4.17 15.26
N ASN A 70 -3.44 -5.32 15.87
CA ASN A 70 -2.09 -5.71 16.29
C ASN A 70 -1.12 -5.86 15.10
N GLU A 71 -1.58 -6.40 13.97
CA GLU A 71 -0.75 -6.46 12.75
C GLU A 71 -0.45 -5.07 12.17
N LEU A 72 -1.43 -4.17 12.22
CA LEU A 72 -1.24 -2.77 11.83
C LEU A 72 -0.26 -2.03 12.76
N GLU A 73 -0.35 -2.27 14.07
CA GLU A 73 0.58 -1.70 15.05
C GLU A 73 2.01 -2.18 14.79
N LYS A 74 2.22 -3.49 14.62
CA LYS A 74 3.52 -4.06 14.24
C LYS A 74 4.06 -3.46 12.94
N PHE A 75 3.19 -3.25 11.95
CA PHE A 75 3.57 -2.60 10.70
C PHE A 75 4.11 -1.18 10.97
N ILE A 76 3.35 -0.35 11.70
CA ILE A 76 3.73 1.03 12.02
C ILE A 76 5.01 1.09 12.86
N GLU A 77 5.13 0.23 13.87
CA GLU A 77 6.30 0.15 14.75
C GLU A 77 7.59 -0.13 13.99
N ARG A 78 7.56 -0.97 12.95
CA ARG A 78 8.75 -1.24 12.12
C ARG A 78 9.31 0.03 11.48
N PHE A 79 8.47 0.98 11.08
CA PHE A 79 8.91 2.27 10.52
C PHE A 79 9.34 3.24 11.62
N LYS A 80 8.60 3.31 12.73
CA LYS A 80 8.99 4.13 13.89
C LYS A 80 10.38 3.75 14.41
N ASN A 81 10.67 2.46 14.51
CA ASN A 81 11.95 1.94 15.00
C ASN A 81 13.15 2.30 14.11
N ILE A 82 12.92 2.69 12.86
CA ILE A 82 13.95 3.20 11.94
C ILE A 82 13.85 4.72 11.72
N ASN A 83 13.11 5.42 12.59
CA ASN A 83 12.87 6.86 12.56
C ASN A 83 12.33 7.34 11.20
N VAL A 84 11.40 6.58 10.61
CA VAL A 84 10.64 6.96 9.42
C VAL A 84 9.24 7.38 9.86
N GLU A 85 8.82 8.57 9.45
CA GLU A 85 7.47 9.06 9.69
C GLU A 85 6.52 8.55 8.60
N LEU A 86 5.33 8.11 9.00
CA LEU A 86 4.28 7.68 8.07
C LEU A 86 3.13 8.68 8.10
N ILE A 87 2.74 9.18 6.92
CA ILE A 87 1.53 10.00 6.74
C ILE A 87 0.54 9.22 5.90
N PHE A 88 -0.62 8.92 6.48
CA PHE A 88 -1.67 8.14 5.82
C PHE A 88 -2.71 9.04 5.17
N PHE A 89 -3.00 8.78 3.90
CA PHE A 89 -4.11 9.38 3.18
C PHE A 89 -5.17 8.33 2.94
N PHE A 90 -6.37 8.59 3.45
CA PHE A 90 -7.54 7.77 3.20
C PHE A 90 -8.39 8.41 2.12
N GLU A 91 -8.97 7.60 1.23
CA GLU A 91 -9.84 8.12 0.18
C GLU A 91 -11.01 8.89 0.79
N GLY A 92 -11.27 10.08 0.25
CA GLY A 92 -12.46 10.87 0.56
C GLY A 92 -13.65 10.45 -0.30
N GLN A 93 -14.51 11.41 -0.64
CA GLN A 93 -15.68 11.14 -1.46
C GLN A 93 -15.31 10.65 -2.87
N PHE A 94 -16.03 9.64 -3.35
CA PHE A 94 -15.86 9.11 -4.70
C PHE A 94 -16.25 10.15 -5.76
N VAL A 95 -15.41 10.28 -6.80
CA VAL A 95 -15.71 11.11 -7.97
C VAL A 95 -16.41 10.25 -9.03
N LEU A 96 -17.53 10.74 -9.57
CA LEU A 96 -18.44 10.04 -10.50
C LEU A 96 -17.76 9.43 -11.74
N LEU A 97 -16.63 9.97 -12.19
CA LEU A 97 -15.85 9.39 -13.30
C LEU A 97 -15.28 8.00 -12.98
N LYS A 98 -15.13 7.65 -11.69
CA LYS A 98 -14.74 6.29 -11.25
C LYS A 98 -15.90 5.29 -11.34
N GLU A 99 -17.17 5.72 -11.32
CA GLU A 99 -18.35 4.82 -11.32
C GLU A 99 -18.53 4.07 -12.63
N LYS A 100 -18.29 4.75 -13.76
CA LYS A 100 -18.46 4.14 -15.11
C LYS A 100 -17.50 2.98 -15.37
N ASN A 101 -16.29 3.04 -14.80
CA ASN A 101 -15.28 2.00 -14.99
C ASN A 101 -15.46 0.83 -14.01
N GLY A 102 -15.91 1.09 -12.77
CA GLY A 102 -16.17 0.01 -11.79
C GLY A 102 -17.33 -0.89 -12.20
N SER A 103 -18.41 -0.31 -12.72
CA SER A 103 -19.60 -1.05 -13.14
C SER A 103 -19.39 -1.95 -14.36
N GLU A 104 -18.51 -1.58 -15.30
CA GLU A 104 -18.13 -2.45 -16.43
C GLU A 104 -17.20 -3.60 -16.04
N ASP A 105 -16.25 -3.36 -15.13
CA ASP A 105 -15.31 -4.40 -14.67
C ASP A 105 -16.01 -5.43 -13.75
N ASP A 106 -16.94 -4.99 -12.89
CA ASP A 106 -17.75 -5.88 -12.04
C ASP A 106 -18.65 -6.80 -12.87
N PHE A 107 -19.25 -6.30 -13.96
CA PHE A 107 -20.07 -7.10 -14.87
C PHE A 107 -19.27 -8.19 -15.60
N LYS A 108 -18.03 -7.88 -16.01
CA LYS A 108 -17.13 -8.85 -16.66
C LYS A 108 -16.57 -9.89 -15.69
N SER A 109 -16.42 -9.55 -14.40
CA SER A 109 -15.96 -10.48 -13.37
C SER A 109 -17.00 -11.55 -13.00
N GLN A 110 -18.31 -11.28 -13.21
CA GLN A 110 -19.39 -12.24 -12.92
C GLN A 110 -19.68 -13.22 -14.07
N MET A 111 -19.03 -13.06 -15.23
CA MET A 111 -19.19 -13.92 -16.41
C MET A 111 -18.02 -14.89 -16.65
N LYS A 112 -17.20 -15.14 -15.64
CA LYS A 112 -16.19 -16.21 -15.61
C LYS A 112 -16.49 -17.17 -14.46
#